data_AF-A0A662PVS7-F1
#
_entry.id   AF-A0A662PVS7-F1
#
_cell.length_a   1.000
_cell.length_b   1.000
_cell.length_c   1.000
_cell.angle_alpha   90.00
_cell.angle_beta   90.00
_cell.angle_gamma   90.00
#
_symmetry.space_group_name_H-M   'P 1'
#
loop_
_entity.id
_entity.type
_entity.pdbx_description
1 polymer ?
#
loop_
_entity_poly.entity_id
_entity_poly.type
_entity_poly.pdbx_seq_one_letter_code
_entity_poly.pdbx_strand_id
1 'polypeptide(L)'
;MSDQGYHPEQGVREHRAQEGGSGGEMMELAIHLILIIVTLVFSILAVEIKDLLKAILAFMAVNIAMSAIFYILGAPYLSVFQLLIYAGAITILLLATMHAGEERGD
;
A
#
# COMPACT_ATOMS: atom_id res chain seq x y z
N MET A 1 68.10 4.90 -25.41
CA MET A 1 68.39 4.41 -24.05
C MET A 1 67.09 4.44 -23.28
N SER A 2 66.44 3.28 -23.22
CA SER A 2 66.39 2.39 -22.04
C SER A 2 65.16 2.72 -21.19
N ASP A 3 64.00 2.19 -21.53
CA ASP A 3 63.55 0.80 -21.27
C ASP A 3 62.88 0.68 -19.89
N GLN A 4 61.69 0.09 -19.96
CA GLN A 4 61.01 -0.73 -18.98
C GLN A 4 60.63 -0.17 -17.59
N GLY A 5 59.30 -0.06 -17.43
CA GLY A 5 58.63 -0.05 -16.14
C GLY A 5 57.14 -0.34 -16.27
N TYR A 6 56.76 -1.31 -17.11
CA TYR A 6 55.42 -1.90 -17.08
C TYR A 6 55.35 -2.83 -15.86
N HIS A 7 54.71 -2.36 -14.79
CA HIS A 7 54.26 -3.22 -13.69
C HIS A 7 52.72 -3.20 -13.65
N PRO A 8 52.06 -4.30 -14.07
CA PRO A 8 50.64 -4.52 -13.89
C PRO A 8 50.35 -4.92 -12.43
N GLU A 9 49.06 -5.09 -12.10
CA GLU A 9 48.55 -5.66 -10.83
C GLU A 9 48.19 -4.68 -9.70
N GLN A 10 47.20 -3.80 -9.90
CA GLN A 10 46.16 -3.50 -8.90
C GLN A 10 44.90 -3.07 -9.69
N GLY A 11 44.05 -3.97 -10.16
CA GLY A 11 43.32 -4.91 -9.33
C GLY A 11 41.86 -4.47 -9.27
N VAL A 12 41.14 -4.64 -10.39
CA VAL A 12 39.73 -5.07 -10.47
C VAL A 12 38.91 -4.84 -9.19
N ARG A 13 38.65 -3.60 -8.75
CA ARG A 13 37.80 -3.36 -7.57
C ARG A 13 36.95 -2.08 -7.57
N GLU A 14 36.74 -1.43 -8.70
CA GLU A 14 35.74 -0.35 -8.77
C GLU A 14 34.37 -0.81 -9.30
N HIS A 15 34.13 -2.12 -9.26
CA HIS A 15 32.79 -2.72 -9.39
C HIS A 15 32.19 -3.17 -8.04
N ARG A 16 32.71 -2.68 -6.91
CA ARG A 16 32.12 -2.92 -5.58
C ARG A 16 32.10 -1.64 -4.75
N ALA A 17 31.18 -0.77 -5.10
CA ALA A 17 30.48 0.06 -4.14
C ALA A 17 28.96 -0.12 -4.33
N GLN A 18 28.51 -1.36 -4.48
CA GLN A 18 27.20 -1.76 -4.00
C GLN A 18 27.36 -2.13 -2.52
N GLU A 19 27.69 -1.12 -1.73
CA GLU A 19 27.67 -1.23 -0.28
C GLU A 19 26.28 -0.79 0.20
N GLY A 20 25.57 -1.75 0.80
CA GLY A 20 24.75 -1.45 1.96
C GLY A 20 23.37 -0.87 1.70
N GLY A 21 22.43 -1.75 1.35
CA GLY A 21 20.99 -1.44 1.43
C GLY A 21 20.09 -2.61 1.83
N SER A 22 20.65 -3.79 2.17
CA SER A 22 19.87 -5.03 2.37
C SER A 22 18.89 -4.96 3.57
N GLY A 23 19.03 -3.99 4.47
CA GLY A 23 18.08 -3.77 5.57
C GLY A 23 16.81 -2.98 5.17
N GLY A 24 16.90 -2.14 4.14
CA GLY A 24 15.77 -1.30 3.69
C GLY A 24 14.75 -2.08 2.85
N GLU A 25 15.24 -2.95 1.98
CA GLU A 25 14.42 -3.78 1.09
C GLU A 25 13.56 -4.79 1.87
N MET A 26 14.10 -5.33 2.98
CA MET A 26 13.37 -6.26 3.85
C MET A 26 12.21 -5.59 4.60
N MET A 27 12.35 -4.30 4.92
CA MET A 27 11.28 -3.50 5.54
C MET A 27 10.18 -3.22 4.52
N GLU A 28 10.53 -2.88 3.28
CA GLU A 28 9.55 -2.68 2.20
C GLU A 28 8.73 -3.94 1.92
N LEU A 29 9.37 -5.12 1.93
CA LEU A 29 8.68 -6.40 1.75
C LEU A 29 7.75 -6.74 2.92
N ALA A 30 8.17 -6.47 4.16
CA ALA A 30 7.33 -6.70 5.34
C ALA A 30 6.05 -5.85 5.31
N ILE A 31 6.17 -4.60 4.88
CA ILE A 31 5.04 -3.68 4.74
C ILE A 31 4.10 -4.15 3.61
N HIS A 32 4.65 -4.54 2.45
CA HIS A 32 3.85 -5.10 1.35
C HIS A 32 3.10 -6.39 1.77
N LEU A 33 3.76 -7.29 2.51
CA LEU A 33 3.17 -8.54 2.95
C LEU A 33 1.99 -8.31 3.91
N ILE A 34 2.13 -7.36 4.84
CA ILE A 34 1.08 -6.99 5.79
C ILE A 34 -0.11 -6.34 5.06
N LEU A 35 0.16 -5.47 4.08
CA LEU A 35 -0.87 -4.83 3.26
C LEU A 35 -1.68 -5.85 2.44
N ILE A 36 -1.02 -6.86 1.86
CA ILE A 36 -1.68 -7.93 1.11
C ILE A 36 -2.60 -8.75 2.02
N ILE A 37 -2.12 -9.14 3.21
CA ILE A 37 -2.89 -9.97 4.15
C ILE A 37 -4.13 -9.23 4.64
N VAL A 38 -4.01 -7.93 4.98
CA VAL A 38 -5.14 -7.10 5.40
C VAL A 38 -6.15 -6.93 4.27
N THR A 39 -5.67 -6.71 3.04
CA THR A 39 -6.52 -6.57 1.85
C THR A 39 -7.29 -7.85 1.54
N LEU A 40 -6.65 -9.02 1.68
CA LEU A 40 -7.31 -10.32 1.50
C LEU A 40 -8.43 -10.54 2.53
N VAL A 41 -8.13 -10.28 3.81
CA VAL A 41 -9.10 -10.43 4.89
C VAL A 41 -10.31 -9.51 4.69
N PHE A 42 -10.06 -8.29 4.24
CA PHE A 42 -11.14 -7.33 3.98
C PHE A 42 -11.92 -7.62 2.69
N SER A 43 -11.27 -8.14 1.66
CA SER A 43 -11.96 -8.58 0.42
C SER A 43 -12.89 -9.76 0.69
N ILE A 44 -12.51 -10.68 1.58
CA ILE A 44 -13.35 -11.83 1.97
C ILE A 44 -14.54 -11.34 2.81
N LEU A 45 -14.33 -10.41 3.75
CA LEU A 45 -15.42 -9.80 4.52
C LEU A 45 -16.40 -8.99 3.67
N ALA A 46 -15.92 -8.33 2.60
CA ALA A 46 -16.76 -7.52 1.71
C ALA A 46 -17.67 -8.37 0.81
N VAL A 47 -17.26 -9.58 0.44
CA VAL A 47 -18.00 -10.47 -0.48
C VAL A 47 -19.13 -11.24 0.23
N GLU A 48 -19.13 -11.33 1.56
CA GLU A 48 -20.11 -12.13 2.30
C GLU A 48 -21.48 -11.44 2.48
N ILE A 49 -21.64 -10.22 2.00
CA ILE A 49 -22.79 -9.39 2.33
C ILE A 49 -23.79 -9.31 1.16
N LYS A 50 -24.97 -9.93 1.35
CA LYS A 50 -26.10 -9.94 0.41
C LYS A 50 -26.84 -8.59 0.26
N ASP A 51 -26.62 -7.64 1.18
CA ASP A 51 -27.24 -6.31 1.17
C ASP A 51 -26.22 -5.22 0.79
N LEU A 52 -26.52 -4.46 -0.27
CA LEU A 52 -25.62 -3.43 -0.81
C LEU A 52 -25.23 -2.38 0.25
N LEU A 53 -26.16 -2.00 1.13
CA LEU A 53 -25.93 -1.12 2.29
C LEU A 53 -24.85 -1.66 3.23
N LYS A 54 -24.97 -2.94 3.62
CA LYS A 54 -24.02 -3.58 4.53
C LYS A 54 -22.65 -3.74 3.85
N ALA A 55 -22.61 -3.91 2.53
CA ALA A 55 -21.36 -3.97 1.76
C ALA A 55 -20.62 -2.61 1.80
N ILE A 56 -21.35 -1.50 1.66
CA ILE A 56 -20.79 -0.14 1.81
C ILE A 56 -20.29 0.10 3.24
N LEU A 57 -21.02 -0.38 4.25
CA LEU A 57 -20.62 -0.26 5.65
C LEU A 57 -19.34 -1.07 5.95
N ALA A 58 -19.24 -2.29 5.43
CA ALA A 58 -18.03 -3.11 5.54
C ALA A 58 -16.86 -2.43 4.81
N PHE A 59 -17.09 -1.86 3.63
CA PHE A 59 -16.10 -1.09 2.88
C PHE A 59 -15.55 0.09 3.69
N MET A 60 -16.43 0.84 4.37
CA MET A 60 -16.03 1.93 5.25
C MET A 60 -15.12 1.43 6.39
N ALA A 61 -15.46 0.29 7.00
CA ALA A 61 -14.65 -0.32 8.05
C ALA A 61 -13.24 -0.72 7.57
N VAL A 62 -13.09 -1.19 6.31
CA VAL A 62 -11.78 -1.45 5.67
C VAL A 62 -10.91 -0.21 5.75
N ASN A 63 -11.47 0.89 5.27
CA ASN A 63 -10.72 2.10 5.02
C ASN A 63 -10.30 2.77 6.33
N ILE A 64 -11.11 2.64 7.38
CA ILE A 64 -10.75 3.10 8.73
C ILE A 64 -9.61 2.26 9.30
N ALA A 65 -9.70 0.93 9.22
CA ALA A 65 -8.63 0.04 9.70
C ALA A 65 -7.33 0.27 8.91
N MET A 66 -7.42 0.44 7.59
CA MET A 66 -6.29 0.74 6.71
C MET A 66 -5.65 2.08 7.03
N SER A 67 -6.46 3.11 7.31
CA SER A 67 -5.97 4.43 7.75
C SER A 67 -5.19 4.33 9.07
N ALA A 68 -5.68 3.54 10.03
CA ALA A 68 -4.96 3.29 11.29
C ALA A 68 -3.62 2.57 11.06
N ILE A 69 -3.58 1.60 10.14
CA ILE A 69 -2.34 0.91 9.76
C ILE A 69 -1.32 1.90 9.17
N PHE A 70 -1.74 2.77 8.24
CA PHE A 70 -0.86 3.79 7.67
C PHE A 70 -0.35 4.81 8.70
N TYR A 71 -1.16 5.12 9.71
CA TYR A 71 -0.73 6.00 10.81
C TYR A 71 0.42 5.35 11.61
N ILE A 72 0.30 4.06 11.94
CA ILE A 72 1.30 3.30 12.69
C ILE A 72 2.59 3.09 11.88
N LEU A 73 2.47 2.95 10.55
CA LEU A 73 3.59 2.80 9.62
C LEU A 73 4.43 4.07 9.41
N GLY A 74 4.11 5.18 10.09
CA GLY A 74 4.83 6.44 9.93
C GLY A 74 4.47 7.21 8.65
N ALA A 75 3.35 6.87 8.02
CA ALA A 75 2.81 7.55 6.85
C ALA A 75 1.53 8.36 7.18
N PRO A 76 1.62 9.41 8.02
CA PRO A 76 0.46 10.13 8.52
C PRO A 76 -0.29 10.88 7.41
N TYR A 77 0.42 11.36 6.38
CA TYR A 77 -0.22 12.05 5.26
C TYR A 77 -1.15 11.08 4.51
N LEU A 78 -0.64 9.91 4.10
CA LEU A 78 -1.43 8.87 3.43
C LEU A 78 -2.61 8.39 4.29
N SER A 79 -2.43 8.23 5.60
CA SER A 79 -3.50 7.88 6.54
C SER A 79 -4.67 8.85 6.50
N VAL A 80 -4.40 10.16 6.48
CA VAL A 80 -5.44 11.21 6.45
C VAL A 80 -6.16 11.21 5.10
N PHE A 81 -5.44 11.06 3.98
CA PHE A 81 -6.07 10.93 2.65
C PHE A 81 -6.92 9.66 2.54
N GLN A 82 -6.45 8.52 3.07
CA GLN A 82 -7.21 7.28 3.09
C GLN A 82 -8.53 7.45 3.84
N LEU A 83 -8.50 8.15 4.98
CA LEU A 83 -9.71 8.38 5.77
C LEU A 83 -10.66 9.39 5.09
N LEU A 84 -10.16 10.53 4.63
CA LEU A 84 -11.00 11.59 4.05
C LEU A 84 -11.59 11.21 2.69
N ILE A 85 -10.77 10.66 1.79
CA ILE A 85 -11.17 10.37 0.42
C ILE A 85 -11.91 9.03 0.36
N TYR A 86 -11.33 7.96 0.91
CA TYR A 86 -11.93 6.62 0.78
C TYR A 86 -13.02 6.34 1.81
N ALA A 87 -12.74 6.50 3.10
CA ALA A 87 -13.77 6.28 4.13
C ALA A 87 -14.85 7.38 4.13
N GLY A 88 -14.50 8.61 3.72
CA GLY A 88 -15.42 9.73 3.59
C GLY A 88 -16.07 9.82 2.22
N ALA A 89 -15.43 10.54 1.30
CA ALA A 89 -16.04 10.97 0.03
C ALA A 89 -16.56 9.81 -0.83
N ILE A 90 -15.75 8.78 -1.05
CA ILE A 90 -16.12 7.62 -1.88
C ILE A 90 -17.26 6.82 -1.24
N THR A 91 -17.22 6.63 0.08
CA THR A 91 -18.27 5.92 0.82
C THR A 91 -19.61 6.66 0.77
N ILE A 92 -19.61 7.99 0.95
CA ILE A 92 -20.83 8.80 0.83
C ILE A 92 -21.36 8.78 -0.61
N LEU A 93 -20.49 8.85 -1.61
CA LEU A 93 -20.88 8.77 -3.02
C LEU A 93 -21.53 7.42 -3.35
N LEU A 94 -20.98 6.31 -2.85
CA LEU A 94 -21.58 4.98 -2.98
C LEU A 94 -22.97 4.94 -2.34
N LEU A 95 -23.11 5.49 -1.14
CA LEU A 95 -24.39 5.53 -0.41
C LEU A 95 -25.45 6.36 -1.15
N ALA A 96 -25.07 7.54 -1.65
CA ALA A 96 -25.94 8.42 -2.42
C ALA A 96 -26.37 7.78 -3.75
N THR A 97 -25.45 7.10 -4.44
CA THR A 97 -25.72 6.41 -5.71
C THR A 97 -26.68 5.26 -5.50
N MET A 98 -26.49 4.48 -4.44
CA MET A 98 -27.39 3.39 -4.09
C MET A 98 -28.81 3.92 -3.81
N HIS A 99 -28.93 4.97 -3.00
CA HIS A 99 -30.23 5.59 -2.70
C HIS A 99 -30.92 6.12 -3.96
N ALA A 100 -30.19 6.82 -4.83
CA ALA A 100 -30.71 7.34 -6.09
C ALA A 100 -31.03 6.23 -7.13
N GLY A 101 -30.41 5.04 -7.00
CA GLY A 101 -30.70 3.86 -7.81
C GLY A 101 -32.00 3.16 -7.39
N GLU A 102 -32.31 3.16 -6.10
CA GLU A 102 -33.57 2.64 -5.54
C GLU A 102 -34.79 3.44 -6.04
N GLU A 103 -34.67 4.77 -6.17
CA GLU A 103 -35.74 5.64 -6.67
C GLU A 103 -36.11 5.41 -8.15
N ARG A 104 -35.31 4.63 -8.90
CA ARG A 104 -35.53 4.31 -10.33
C ARG A 104 -35.98 2.87 -10.57
N GLY A 105 -36.24 2.12 -9.51
CA GLY A 105 -36.59 0.69 -9.56
C GLY A 105 -38.07 0.35 -9.77
N ASP A 106 -38.96 1.36 -9.81
CA ASP A 106 -40.41 1.20 -10.03
C ASP A 106 -40.87 1.82 -11.36
#